data_AF-U3U3A9-F1
#
_entry.id   AF-U3U3A9-F1
#
_cell.length_a   1.000
_cell.length_b   1.000
_cell.length_c   1.000
_cell.angle_alpha   90.00
_cell.angle_beta   90.00
_cell.angle_gamma   90.00
#
_symmetry.space_group_name_H-M   'P 1'
#
loop_
_entity.id
_entity.type
_entity.pdbx_description
1 polymer ?
#
loop_
_entity_poly.entity_id
_entity_poly.type
_entity_poly.pdbx_seq_one_letter_code
_entity_poly.pdbx_strand_id
1 'polypeptide(L)' 'MKPINTPLPDNAPPRYCEDCRHRIAPARLAVLPQARCCVACQARRERARVG' A
#
# COMPACT_ATOMS: atom_id res chain seq x y z
N MET A 1 10.52 21.00 2.25
CA MET A 1 10.54 19.59 2.70
C MET A 1 10.54 18.71 1.45
N LYS A 2 11.63 17.98 1.15
CA LYS A 2 11.67 17.04 0.02
C LYS A 2 10.97 15.74 0.44
N PRO A 3 10.12 15.13 -0.40
CA PRO A 3 9.55 13.83 -0.07
C PRO A 3 10.68 12.81 0.02
N ILE A 4 10.67 12.05 1.11
CA ILE A 4 11.62 10.97 1.37
C ILE A 4 11.25 9.83 0.41
N ASN A 5 11.74 9.90 -0.83
CA ASN A 5 11.74 8.78 -1.79
C ASN A 5 12.85 7.80 -1.38
N THR A 6 12.78 7.28 -0.15
CA THR A 6 13.66 6.18 0.23
C THR A 6 13.01 4.92 -0.33
N PRO A 7 13.59 4.27 -1.36
CA PRO A 7 13.12 2.95 -1.76
C PRO A 7 13.16 2.05 -0.52
N LEU A 8 12.10 1.26 -0.32
CA LEU A 8 12.15 0.24 0.73
C LEU A 8 13.39 -0.63 0.52
N PRO A 9 14.08 -1.04 1.59
CA PRO A 9 15.21 -1.95 1.44
C PRO A 9 14.74 -3.19 0.67
N ASP A 10 15.55 -3.70 -0.27
CA ASP A 10 15.24 -4.88 -1.10
C ASP A 10 14.85 -6.12 -0.27
N ASN A 11 15.16 -6.12 1.03
CA ASN A 11 14.80 -7.16 2.00
C ASN A 11 13.56 -6.86 2.86
N ALA A 12 12.76 -5.84 2.53
CA ALA A 12 11.52 -5.59 3.24
C ALA A 12 10.56 -6.79 3.06
N PRO A 13 10.00 -7.36 4.14
CA PRO A 13 9.11 -8.50 4.03
C PRO A 13 7.90 -8.14 3.17
N PRO A 14 7.44 -9.04 2.28
CA PRO A 14 6.28 -8.79 1.45
C PRO A 14 5.07 -8.53 2.33
N ARG A 15 4.45 -7.34 2.19
CA ARG A 15 3.15 -7.07 2.81
C ARG A 15 2.04 -7.53 1.88
N TYR A 16 1.01 -8.12 2.47
CA TYR A 16 -0.17 -8.61 1.76
C TYR A 16 -1.37 -7.74 2.11
N CYS A 17 -2.25 -7.55 1.14
CA CYS A 17 -3.49 -6.82 1.32
C CYS A 17 -4.38 -7.56 2.32
N GLU A 18 -4.90 -6.87 3.34
CA GLU A 18 -5.78 -7.48 4.34
C GLU A 18 -7.12 -7.98 3.74
N ASP A 19 -7.61 -7.34 2.67
CA ASP A 19 -8.87 -7.74 2.03
C ASP A 19 -8.74 -8.93 1.05
N CYS A 20 -7.79 -8.84 0.11
CA CYS A 20 -7.71 -9.80 -0.99
C CYS A 20 -6.50 -10.73 -0.91
N ARG A 21 -5.66 -10.61 0.12
CA ARG A 21 -4.43 -11.39 0.36
C ARG A 21 -3.40 -11.35 -0.78
N HIS A 22 -3.57 -10.48 -1.78
CA HIS A 22 -2.56 -10.24 -2.81
C HIS A 22 -1.40 -9.41 -2.27
N ARG A 23 -0.19 -9.64 -2.79
CA ARG A 23 0.99 -8.85 -2.47
C ARG A 23 0.74 -7.37 -2.78
N ILE A 24 1.02 -6.50 -1.81
CA ILE A 24 0.97 -5.05 -2.02
C ILE A 24 2.19 -4.66 -2.85
N ALA A 25 1.97 -3.87 -3.91
CA ALA A 25 3.04 -3.45 -4.80
C ALA A 25 4.15 -2.72 -4.02
N PRO A 26 5.44 -3.05 -4.25
CA PRO A 26 6.54 -2.41 -3.55
C PRO A 26 6.56 -0.90 -3.77
N ALA A 27 6.21 -0.41 -4.97
CA ALA A 27 6.05 1.03 -5.24
C ALA A 27 5.00 1.71 -4.35
N ARG A 28 3.90 1.02 -4.03
CA ARG A 28 2.86 1.53 -3.12
C ARG A 28 3.42 1.64 -1.69
N LEU A 29 4.19 0.65 -1.26
CA LEU A 29 4.80 0.64 0.06
C LEU A 29 5.97 1.65 0.16
N ALA A 30 6.67 1.93 -0.93
CA ALA A 30 7.73 2.94 -0.96
C ALA A 30 7.18 4.35 -0.72
N VAL A 31 6.01 4.66 -1.29
CA VAL A 31 5.32 5.94 -1.08
C VAL A 31 4.53 5.95 0.24
N LEU A 32 3.92 4.81 0.61
CA LEU A 32 3.08 4.67 1.80
C LEU A 32 3.44 3.39 2.57
N PRO A 33 4.48 3.41 3.42
CA PRO A 33 4.97 2.21 4.14
C PRO A 33 3.93 1.56 5.04
N GLN A 34 2.96 2.33 5.53
CA GLN A 34 1.86 1.88 6.37
C GLN A 34 0.64 1.34 5.60
N ALA A 35 0.70 1.22 4.26
CA ALA A 35 -0.42 0.73 3.47
C ALA A 35 -0.83 -0.69 3.91
N ARG A 36 -2.11 -0.86 4.27
CA ARG A 36 -2.71 -2.15 4.66
C ARG A 36 -3.46 -2.84 3.51
N CYS A 37 -3.86 -2.06 2.50
CA CYS A 37 -4.62 -2.52 1.34
C CYS A 37 -3.87 -2.24 0.04
N CYS A 38 -4.11 -3.10 -0.96
CA CYS A 38 -3.73 -2.78 -2.35
C CYS A 38 -4.58 -1.61 -2.88
N VAL A 39 -4.13 -0.99 -3.98
CA VAL A 39 -4.79 0.18 -4.58
C VAL A 39 -6.27 -0.09 -4.88
N ALA A 40 -6.57 -1.26 -5.46
CA ALA A 40 -7.94 -1.63 -5.81
C ALA A 40 -8.84 -1.80 -4.57
N CYS A 41 -8.35 -2.45 -3.51
CA CYS A 41 -9.13 -2.63 -2.28
C CYS A 41 -9.32 -1.32 -1.51
N GLN A 42 -8.28 -0.47 -1.48
CA GLN A 42 -8.39 0.87 -0.90
C GLN A 42 -9.47 1.69 -1.62
N ALA A 43 -9.46 1.71 -2.96
CA ALA A 43 -10.44 2.45 -3.73
C ALA A 43 -11.88 1.94 -3.50
N ARG A 44 -12.07 0.62 -3.32
CA ARG A 44 -13.38 0.05 -2.96
C ARG A 44 -13.86 0.53 -1.58
N ARG A 45 -12.97 0.53 -0.58
CA ARG A 45 -13.29 1.02 0.78
C ARG A 45 -13.61 2.51 0.81
N GLU A 46 -12.86 3.30 0.05
CA GLU A 46 -13.09 4.74 -0.04
C GLU A 46 -14.44 5.05 -0.69
N ARG A 47 -14.82 4.33 -1.75
CA ARG A 47 -16.16 4.44 -2.35
C ARG A 47 -17.27 4.06 -1.39
N ALA A 48 -17.08 3.01 -0.59
CA ALA A 48 -18.08 2.55 0.38
C ALA A 48 -18.29 3.51 1.57
N ARG A 49 -17.34 4.40 1.87
CA ARG A 49 -17.44 5.39 2.97
C ARG A 49 -18.09 6.70 2.56
N VAL A 50 -18.21 6.95 1.26
CA VAL A 50 -18.76 8.19 0.69
C VAL A 50 -20.23 8.00 0.27
N GLY A 51 -20.76 6.76 0.36
CA GLY A 51 -22.19 6.47 0.25
C GLY A 51 -22.86 6.50 1.61
#